data_AF-A0A9C6TSP1-F1
#
_entry.id   AF-A0A9C6TSP1-F1
#
_cell.length_a   1.000
_cell.length_b   1.000
_cell.length_c   1.000
_cell.angle_alpha   90.00
_cell.angle_beta   90.00
_cell.angle_gamma   90.00
#
_symmetry.space_group_name_H-M   'P 1'
#
loop_
_entity.id
_entity.type
_entity.pdbx_description
1 polymer ?
#
loop_
_entity_poly.entity_id
_entity_poly.type
_entity_poly.pdbx_seq_one_letter_code
_entity_poly.pdbx_strand_id
1 'polypeptide(L)'
;GDHIFLKVTPTTGVGRAIKAKKLNPRYIGPFQILERIGPVAYRMALPPHLSNLHDVFHVSQLRKYTPDASHVLEPESVQLREDLTLPVAPVRIDDTSIKRLRGKEVSLVKVAWSRGGVEEHTWELESEIRTDYPH
;
A
#
# COMPACT_ATOMS: atom_id res chain seq x y z
N GLY A 1 -19.79 18.09 -5.80
CA GLY A 1 -20.08 16.66 -5.65
C GLY A 1 -19.37 16.14 -4.42
N ASP A 2 -19.94 15.13 -3.78
CA ASP A 2 -19.28 14.47 -2.64
C ASP A 2 -18.06 13.69 -3.12
N HIS A 3 -16.97 13.79 -2.37
CA HIS A 3 -15.72 13.08 -2.64
C HIS A 3 -15.43 12.07 -1.53
N ILE A 4 -14.76 10.99 -1.90
CA ILE A 4 -14.36 9.91 -1.00
C ILE A 4 -12.93 9.49 -1.29
N PHE A 5 -12.24 9.10 -0.23
CA PHE A 5 -10.95 8.45 -0.29
C PHE A 5 -11.13 6.94 -0.40
N LEU A 6 -10.30 6.31 -1.24
CA LEU A 6 -10.22 4.86 -1.33
C LEU A 6 -9.07 4.34 -0.45
N LYS A 7 -9.39 3.37 0.41
CA LYS A 7 -8.45 2.71 1.32
C LYS A 7 -7.59 1.70 0.55
N VAL A 8 -6.28 1.73 0.80
CA VAL A 8 -5.29 0.85 0.18
C VAL A 8 -4.39 0.20 1.23
N THR A 9 -3.79 -0.93 0.87
CA THR A 9 -2.86 -1.66 1.74
C THR A 9 -1.46 -1.64 1.14
N PRO A 10 -0.49 -0.94 1.74
CA PRO A 10 0.91 -1.02 1.31
C PRO A 10 1.46 -2.43 1.56
N THR A 11 2.08 -3.01 0.55
CA THR A 11 2.73 -4.31 0.60
C THR A 11 4.18 -4.18 0.17
N THR A 12 5.07 -4.91 0.84
CA THR A 12 6.45 -5.08 0.35
C THR A 12 6.43 -5.77 -1.01
N GLY A 13 7.54 -5.64 -1.73
CA GLY A 13 7.78 -6.42 -2.95
C GLY A 13 7.58 -7.92 -2.80
N VAL A 14 7.96 -8.45 -1.62
CA VAL A 14 7.86 -9.87 -1.26
C VAL A 14 6.44 -10.29 -0.79
N GLY A 15 5.43 -9.47 -1.09
CA GLY A 15 4.02 -9.79 -0.86
C GLY A 15 3.56 -9.72 0.60
N ARG A 16 4.37 -9.16 1.51
CA ARG A 16 3.98 -8.99 2.91
C ARG A 16 3.39 -7.60 3.12
N ALA A 17 2.25 -7.53 3.80
CA ALA A 17 1.71 -6.22 4.20
C ALA A 17 2.73 -5.51 5.09
N ILE A 18 3.13 -4.30 4.71
CA ILE A 18 3.99 -3.51 5.59
C ILE A 18 3.11 -3.13 6.78
N LYS A 19 3.53 -3.51 7.98
CA LYS A 19 2.89 -3.04 9.21
C LYS A 19 3.18 -1.56 9.35
N ALA A 20 2.41 -0.77 8.61
CA ALA A 20 2.42 0.67 8.65
C ALA A 20 2.35 1.10 10.12
N LYS A 21 3.31 1.92 10.54
CA LYS A 21 3.26 2.54 11.86
C LYS A 21 1.92 3.27 11.99
N LYS A 22 1.34 3.24 13.18
CA LYS A 22 0.14 4.00 13.54
C LYS A 22 0.39 5.44 13.04
N LEU A 23 -0.37 5.89 12.03
CA LEU A 23 -0.32 7.19 11.31
C LEU A 23 0.11 7.19 9.81
N ASN A 24 0.54 6.09 9.20
CA ASN A 24 0.88 6.14 7.76
C ASN A 24 -0.37 6.26 6.86
N PRO A 25 -0.31 7.07 5.78
CA PRO A 25 -1.43 7.30 4.88
C PRO A 25 -1.81 6.01 4.14
N ARG A 26 -3.07 5.61 4.28
CA ARG A 26 -3.66 4.41 3.64
C ARG A 26 -4.72 4.77 2.61
N TYR A 27 -4.72 6.00 2.13
CA TYR A 27 -5.81 6.53 1.32
C TYR A 27 -5.27 7.24 0.09
N ILE A 28 -5.80 6.91 -1.07
CA ILE A 28 -5.56 7.61 -2.33
C ILE A 28 -6.73 8.52 -2.65
N GLY A 29 -6.42 9.68 -3.24
CA GLY A 29 -7.30 10.61 -3.97
C GLY A 29 -8.65 10.99 -3.35
N PRO A 30 -9.10 12.25 -3.42
CA PRO A 30 -10.54 12.47 -3.46
C PRO A 30 -11.08 11.98 -4.82
N PHE A 31 -11.85 10.90 -4.82
CA PHE A 31 -12.61 10.46 -5.99
C PHE A 31 -14.04 10.96 -5.89
N GLN A 32 -14.59 11.41 -7.00
CA GLN A 32 -15.97 11.86 -7.07
C GLN A 32 -16.91 10.66 -6.98
N ILE A 33 -17.94 10.75 -6.12
CA ILE A 33 -19.05 9.79 -6.11
C ILE A 33 -19.91 10.03 -7.35
N LEU A 34 -20.10 8.99 -8.17
CA LEU A 34 -21.02 9.01 -9.31
C LEU A 34 -22.42 8.61 -8.87
N GLU A 35 -22.53 7.56 -8.06
CA GLU A 35 -23.81 6.99 -7.64
C GLU A 35 -23.66 6.26 -6.29
N ARG A 36 -24.74 6.20 -5.51
CA ARG A 36 -24.83 5.34 -4.32
C ARG A 36 -25.59 4.06 -4.68
N ILE A 37 -24.91 2.92 -4.63
CA ILE A 37 -25.50 1.61 -4.91
C ILE A 37 -25.97 0.99 -3.59
N GLY A 38 -27.22 1.27 -3.24
CA GLY A 38 -27.82 0.78 -2.00
C GLY A 38 -27.20 1.37 -0.73
N PRO A 39 -27.41 0.75 0.44
CA PRO A 39 -26.99 1.32 1.71
C PRO A 39 -25.46 1.27 1.93
N VAL A 40 -24.77 0.31 1.31
CA VAL A 40 -23.40 -0.12 1.68
C VAL A 40 -22.37 -0.02 0.56
N ALA A 41 -22.73 0.43 -0.64
CA ALA A 41 -21.79 0.56 -1.74
C ALA A 41 -21.93 1.88 -2.50
N TYR A 42 -20.82 2.35 -3.07
CA TYR A 42 -20.75 3.56 -3.86
C TYR A 42 -20.00 3.29 -5.15
N ARG A 43 -20.50 3.87 -6.24
CA ARG A 43 -19.81 3.95 -7.52
C ARG A 43 -19.02 5.26 -7.58
N MET A 44 -17.75 5.20 -7.98
CA MET A 44 -16.84 6.33 -8.01
C MET A 44 -16.17 6.53 -9.36
N ALA A 45 -15.84 7.78 -9.67
CA ALA A 45 -15.11 8.14 -10.87
C ALA A 45 -13.63 7.79 -10.70
N LEU A 46 -13.24 6.60 -11.16
CA LEU A 46 -11.85 6.17 -11.17
C LEU A 46 -11.09 6.76 -12.38
N PRO A 47 -9.84 7.20 -12.19
CA PRO A 47 -8.98 7.63 -13.28
C PRO A 47 -8.53 6.43 -14.13
N PRO A 48 -8.14 6.65 -15.41
CA PRO A 48 -7.79 5.57 -16.33
C PRO A 48 -6.65 4.64 -15.86
N HIS A 49 -5.71 5.14 -15.05
CA HIS A 49 -4.62 4.34 -14.50
C HIS A 49 -5.07 3.34 -13.41
N LEU A 50 -6.31 3.45 -12.92
CA LEU A 50 -6.97 2.50 -12.02
C LEU A 50 -8.08 1.70 -12.73
N SER A 51 -8.06 1.64 -14.07
CA SER A 51 -9.06 0.93 -14.87
C SER A 51 -9.09 -0.59 -14.65
N ASN A 52 -8.06 -1.14 -14.00
CA ASN A 52 -8.05 -2.52 -13.54
C ASN A 52 -8.95 -2.76 -12.31
N LEU A 53 -9.41 -1.70 -11.62
CA LEU A 53 -10.33 -1.81 -10.49
C LEU A 53 -11.78 -1.66 -10.95
N HIS A 54 -12.69 -2.40 -10.32
CA HIS A 54 -14.11 -2.11 -10.40
C HIS A 54 -14.41 -0.75 -9.76
N ASP A 55 -15.32 0.02 -10.34
CA ASP A 55 -15.68 1.36 -9.89
C ASP A 55 -16.64 1.37 -8.69
N VAL A 56 -17.05 0.20 -8.19
CA VAL A 56 -17.99 0.02 -7.08
C VAL A 56 -17.26 -0.53 -5.85
N PHE A 57 -17.33 0.20 -4.74
CA PHE A 57 -16.65 -0.16 -3.49
C PHE A 57 -17.62 -0.20 -2.31
N HIS A 58 -17.32 -1.10 -1.37
CA HIS A 58 -18.06 -1.20 -0.11
C HIS A 58 -17.66 -0.07 0.85
N VAL A 59 -18.58 0.43 1.66
CA VAL A 59 -18.36 1.54 2.61
C VAL A 59 -17.16 1.36 3.55
N SER A 60 -16.78 0.11 3.87
CA SER A 60 -15.61 -0.19 4.71
C SER A 60 -14.26 0.12 4.06
N GLN A 61 -14.22 0.24 2.74
CA GLN A 61 -13.05 0.61 1.95
C GLN A 61 -12.99 2.12 1.69
N LEU A 62 -14.01 2.87 2.10
CA LEU A 62 -14.15 4.27 1.78
C LEU A 62 -14.00 5.14 3.03
N ARG A 63 -13.45 6.34 2.87
CA ARG A 63 -13.43 7.37 3.90
C ARG A 63 -13.96 8.67 3.32
N LYS A 64 -14.89 9.32 4.02
CA LYS A 64 -15.43 10.62 3.60
C LYS A 64 -14.28 11.63 3.41
N TYR A 65 -14.25 12.32 2.28
CA TYR A 65 -13.31 13.40 2.06
C TYR A 65 -13.62 14.55 3.02
N THR A 66 -12.65 14.86 3.88
CA THR A 66 -12.60 16.12 4.63
C THR A 66 -11.31 16.81 4.17
N PRO A 67 -11.33 18.10 3.80
CA PRO A 67 -10.14 18.80 3.32
C PRO A 67 -9.00 18.76 4.36
N ASP A 68 -8.11 17.79 4.20
CA ASP A 68 -6.89 17.59 4.99
C ASP A 68 -5.89 16.85 4.09
N ALA A 69 -5.02 17.61 3.44
CA ALA A 69 -4.07 17.10 2.45
C ALA A 69 -2.95 16.26 3.07
N SER A 70 -2.79 16.27 4.40
CA SER A 70 -1.65 15.63 5.07
C SER A 70 -1.63 14.10 4.99
N HIS A 71 -2.75 13.47 4.64
CA HIS A 71 -2.90 12.01 4.61
C HIS A 71 -3.28 11.44 3.23
N VAL A 72 -3.18 12.24 2.16
CA VAL A 72 -3.63 11.86 0.81
C VAL A 72 -2.46 11.45 -0.06
N LEU A 73 -2.57 10.28 -0.68
CA LEU A 73 -1.65 9.84 -1.72
C LEU A 73 -2.14 10.39 -3.07
N GLU A 74 -1.28 11.10 -3.79
CA GLU A 74 -1.62 11.67 -5.10
C GLU A 74 -1.87 10.56 -6.14
N PRO A 75 -2.98 10.62 -6.91
CA PRO A 75 -3.37 9.59 -7.86
C PRO A 75 -2.31 9.29 -8.91
N GLU A 76 -1.57 10.29 -9.39
CA GLU A 76 -0.68 10.14 -10.56
C GLU A 76 0.51 9.17 -10.35
N SER A 77 0.77 8.70 -9.12
CA SER A 77 1.98 7.93 -8.80
C SER A 77 1.73 6.46 -8.41
N VAL A 78 0.48 5.97 -8.38
CA VAL A 78 0.14 4.74 -7.66
C VAL A 78 -0.47 3.68 -8.60
N GLN A 79 0.32 2.66 -8.98
CA GLN A 79 -0.21 1.44 -9.62
C GLN A 79 -0.77 0.49 -8.55
N LEU A 80 -2.10 0.42 -8.43
CA LEU A 80 -2.78 -0.50 -7.52
C LEU A 80 -3.06 -1.84 -8.18
N ARG A 81 -2.86 -2.91 -7.42
CA ARG A 81 -3.34 -4.24 -7.78
C ARG A 81 -4.85 -4.34 -7.53
N GLU A 82 -5.49 -5.33 -8.15
CA GLU A 82 -6.95 -5.55 -8.08
C GLU A 82 -7.46 -5.75 -6.65
N ASP A 83 -6.61 -6.27 -5.75
CA ASP A 83 -6.88 -6.51 -4.34
C ASP A 83 -6.68 -5.27 -3.44
N LEU A 84 -6.57 -4.08 -4.03
CA LEU A 84 -6.28 -2.81 -3.36
C LEU A 84 -4.93 -2.79 -2.62
N THR A 85 -4.01 -3.66 -3.03
CA THR A 85 -2.63 -3.61 -2.54
C THR A 85 -1.76 -2.72 -3.42
N LEU A 86 -0.83 -2.05 -2.76
CA LEU A 86 0.19 -1.28 -3.44
C LEU A 86 1.58 -1.83 -3.14
N PRO A 87 2.31 -2.31 -4.16
CA PRO A 87 3.71 -2.66 -4.00
C PRO A 87 4.55 -1.42 -3.71
N VAL A 88 5.37 -1.50 -2.65
CA VAL A 88 6.41 -0.52 -2.32
C VAL A 88 7.76 -1.12 -2.67
N ALA A 89 8.56 -0.39 -3.43
CA ALA A 89 9.91 -0.82 -3.82
C ALA A 89 10.90 -0.65 -2.64
N PRO A 90 11.87 -1.57 -2.51
CA PRO A 90 12.95 -1.42 -1.55
C PRO A 90 13.87 -0.28 -2.01
N VAL A 91 14.38 0.49 -1.05
CA VAL A 91 15.32 1.59 -1.31
C VAL A 91 16.73 1.21 -0.93
N ARG A 92 16.92 0.57 0.23
CA ARG A 92 18.23 0.15 0.71
C ARG A 92 18.10 -0.97 1.73
N ILE A 93 19.19 -1.71 1.91
CA ILE A 93 19.37 -2.62 3.04
C ILE A 93 20.13 -1.84 4.12
N ASP A 94 19.51 -1.66 5.28
CA ASP A 94 20.10 -0.92 6.40
C ASP A 94 20.96 -1.81 7.30
N ASP A 95 20.62 -3.11 7.40
CA ASP A 95 21.24 -4.01 8.37
C ASP A 95 21.07 -5.47 7.93
N THR A 96 21.92 -6.35 8.46
CA THR A 96 21.85 -7.81 8.23
C THR A 96 21.98 -8.55 9.56
N SER A 97 21.25 -9.65 9.72
CA SER A 97 21.25 -10.44 10.95
C SER A 97 21.08 -11.92 10.66
N ILE A 98 21.92 -12.75 11.27
CA ILE A 98 21.80 -14.21 11.19
C ILE A 98 21.21 -14.72 12.50
N LYS A 99 20.07 -15.41 12.43
CA LYS A 99 19.42 -16.04 13.58
C LYS A 99 19.55 -17.55 13.51
N ARG A 100 19.98 -18.16 14.62
CA ARG A 100 19.94 -19.62 14.79
C ARG A 100 18.59 -20.04 15.34
N LEU A 101 17.79 -20.73 14.53
CA LEU A 101 16.48 -21.23 14.88
C LEU A 101 16.41 -22.73 14.60
N ARG A 102 16.10 -23.53 15.64
CA ARG A 102 15.91 -25.00 15.53
C ARG A 102 17.06 -25.72 14.80
N GLY A 103 18.30 -25.33 15.08
CA GLY A 103 19.50 -25.90 14.46
C GLY A 103 19.78 -25.42 13.02
N LYS A 104 18.99 -24.49 12.49
CA LYS A 104 19.22 -23.85 11.18
C LYS A 104 19.64 -22.40 11.35
N GLU A 105 20.50 -21.92 10.47
CA GLU A 105 20.84 -20.51 10.35
C GLU A 105 19.88 -19.85 9.35
N VAL A 106 19.28 -18.73 9.76
CA VAL A 106 18.34 -17.94 8.98
C VAL A 106 18.92 -16.55 8.81
N SER A 107 19.28 -16.19 7.58
CA SER A 107 19.74 -14.84 7.24
C SER A 107 18.57 -13.91 7.00
N LEU A 108 18.57 -12.79 7.71
CA LEU A 108 17.59 -11.72 7.61
C LEU A 108 18.30 -10.43 7.19
N VAL A 109 17.62 -9.65 6.35
CA VAL A 109 18.05 -8.31 5.95
C VAL A 109 17.00 -7.30 6.39
N LYS A 110 17.43 -6.18 6.94
CA LYS A 110 16.57 -5.06 7.29
C LYS A 110 16.44 -4.18 6.06
N VAL A 111 15.28 -4.22 5.43
CA VAL A 111 15.00 -3.48 4.20
C VAL A 111 14.28 -2.19 4.55
N ALA A 112 14.78 -1.07 4.03
CA ALA A 112 14.11 0.20 4.05
C ALA A 112 13.25 0.33 2.78
N TRP A 113 11.96 0.61 2.97
CA TRP A 113 10.97 0.85 1.94
C TRP A 113 10.62 2.33 2.00
N SER A 114 10.75 3.07 0.90
CA SER A 114 10.39 4.49 0.87
C SER A 114 9.18 4.71 -0.02
N ARG A 115 8.24 5.50 0.48
CA ARG A 115 7.10 5.95 -0.29
C ARG A 115 6.65 7.33 0.17
N GLY A 116 6.63 8.30 -0.74
CA GLY A 116 6.04 9.62 -0.48
C GLY A 116 6.67 10.33 0.73
N GLY A 117 7.98 10.17 0.94
CA GLY A 117 8.71 10.74 2.09
C GLY A 117 8.59 9.94 3.40
N VAL A 118 7.79 8.87 3.42
CA VAL A 118 7.70 7.94 4.56
C VAL A 118 8.63 6.76 4.32
N GLU A 119 9.59 6.57 5.22
CA GLU A 119 10.43 5.37 5.27
C GLU A 119 9.86 4.36 6.28
N GLU A 120 9.67 3.13 5.82
CA GLU A 120 9.28 1.97 6.63
C GLU A 120 10.40 0.94 6.61
N HIS A 121 10.61 0.21 7.71
CA HIS A 121 11.67 -0.80 7.80
C HIS A 121 11.08 -2.13 8.23
N THR A 122 11.40 -3.20 7.51
CA THR A 122 11.03 -4.57 7.88
C THR A 122 12.23 -5.49 7.82
N TRP A 123 12.21 -6.56 8.61
CA TRP A 123 13.18 -7.65 8.54
C TRP A 123 12.62 -8.71 7.60
N GLU A 124 13.29 -8.94 6.48
CA GLU A 124 12.89 -9.93 5.46
C GLU A 124 13.95 -11.03 5.32
N LEU A 125 13.56 -12.18 4.76
CA LEU A 125 14.51 -13.24 4.46
C LEU A 125 15.42 -12.79 3.31
N GLU A 126 16.72 -12.95 3.49
CA GLU A 126 17.71 -12.56 2.47
C GLU A 126 17.45 -13.28 1.13
N SER A 127 17.06 -14.55 1.18
CA SER A 127 16.75 -15.34 -0.01
C SER A 127 15.53 -14.83 -0.79
N GLU A 128 14.49 -14.36 -0.10
CA GLU A 128 13.29 -13.80 -0.72
C GLU A 128 13.63 -12.47 -1.40
N ILE A 129 14.34 -11.58 -0.70
CA ILE A 129 14.77 -10.29 -1.26
C ILE A 129 15.67 -10.50 -2.48
N ARG A 130 16.60 -11.45 -2.45
CA ARG A 130 17.49 -11.71 -3.59
C ARG A 130 16.78 -12.33 -4.80
N THR A 131 15.67 -13.04 -4.56
CA THR A 131 14.85 -13.62 -5.63
C THR A 131 13.98 -12.56 -6.29
N ASP A 132 13.34 -11.71 -5.49
CA ASP A 132 12.41 -10.68 -5.98
C ASP A 132 13.14 -9.42 -6.47
N TYR A 133 14.35 -9.17 -5.96
CA TYR A 133 15.23 -8.05 -6.29
C TYR A 133 16.68 -8.52 -6.53
N PRO A 134 16.98 -9.14 -7.68
CA PRO A 134 18.29 -9.73 -7.97
C PRO A 134 19.40 -8.72 -8.33
N HIS A 135 19.13 -7.41 -8.28
CA HIS A 135 20.03 -6.34 -8.74
C HIS A 135 20.17 -5.22 -7.71
#